data_AF-A0A829H351-F1
#
_entry.id   AF-A0A829H351-F1
#
_cell.length_a   1.000
_cell.length_b   1.000
_cell.length_c   1.000
_cell.angle_alpha   90.00
_cell.angle_beta   90.00
_cell.angle_gamma   90.00
#
_symmetry.space_group_name_H-M   'P 1'
#
loop_
_entity.id
_entity.type
_entity.pdbx_description
1 polymer ?
#
loop_
_entity_poly.entity_id
_entity_poly.type
_entity_poly.pdbx_seq_one_letter_code
_entity_poly.pdbx_strand_id
1 'polypeptide(L)'
;MKTHAVLYTKPNCPACKMTTKWFDRLGYPYQNTYYGNADKSNSIDVSAEDQRKREWSQHKVERLKAKYHIQQLPLVKIVDDEGRLIEYWSGFRPNKINEYAK
;
A
#
# COMPACT_ATOMS: atom_id res chain seq x y z
N MET A 1 -14.89 -16.31 -3.33
CA MET A 1 -14.57 -14.87 -3.43
C MET A 1 -13.06 -14.74 -3.45
N LYS A 2 -12.47 -14.13 -4.49
CA LYS A 2 -11.02 -13.92 -4.56
C LYS A 2 -10.70 -12.55 -4.02
N THR A 3 -9.66 -12.46 -3.20
CA THR A 3 -9.19 -11.19 -2.63
C THR A 3 -7.78 -10.89 -3.12
N HIS A 4 -7.43 -9.62 -3.17
CA HIS A 4 -6.06 -9.17 -3.41
C HIS A 4 -5.71 -7.97 -2.53
N ALA A 5 -4.43 -7.73 -2.33
CA ALA A 5 -3.98 -6.57 -1.56
C ALA A 5 -3.79 -5.34 -2.46
N VAL A 6 -4.04 -4.15 -1.93
CA VAL A 6 -3.68 -2.86 -2.52
C VAL A 6 -2.78 -2.13 -1.54
N LEU A 7 -1.54 -1.85 -1.95
CA LEU A 7 -0.53 -1.28 -1.07
C LEU A 7 -0.22 0.17 -1.46
N TYR A 8 -0.16 1.05 -0.46
CA TYR A 8 0.44 2.37 -0.57
C TYR A 8 1.76 2.38 0.17
N THR A 9 2.83 2.74 -0.53
CA THR A 9 4.21 2.66 -0.04
C THR A 9 4.93 3.99 -0.26
N LYS A 10 6.17 4.11 0.24
CA LYS A 10 7.07 5.22 -0.07
C LYS A 10 8.49 4.70 -0.29
N PRO A 11 9.35 5.42 -1.03
CA PRO A 11 10.77 5.11 -1.14
C PRO A 11 11.45 5.05 0.24
N ASN A 12 12.55 4.30 0.33
CA ASN A 12 13.36 4.19 1.55
C ASN A 12 12.57 3.78 2.81
N CYS A 13 11.58 2.89 2.63
CA CYS A 13 10.71 2.40 3.69
C CYS A 13 10.94 0.90 3.93
N PRO A 14 11.73 0.50 4.96
CA PRO A 14 12.00 -0.90 5.24
C PRO A 14 10.73 -1.73 5.46
N ALA A 15 9.74 -1.20 6.20
CA ALA A 15 8.46 -1.87 6.41
C ALA A 15 7.70 -2.10 5.10
N CYS A 16 7.76 -1.15 4.17
CA CYS A 16 7.13 -1.28 2.85
C CYS A 16 7.79 -2.41 2.04
N LYS A 17 9.13 -2.42 2.00
CA LYS A 17 9.92 -3.45 1.32
C LYS A 17 9.69 -4.85 1.91
N MET A 18 9.61 -4.95 3.23
CA MET A 18 9.33 -6.23 3.90
C MET A 18 7.92 -6.72 3.61
N THR A 19 6.94 -5.82 3.56
CA THR A 19 5.55 -6.16 3.27
C THR A 19 5.39 -6.71 1.85
N THR A 20 5.94 -6.04 0.83
CA THR A 20 5.86 -6.55 -0.56
C THR A 20 6.57 -7.89 -0.69
N LYS A 21 7.79 -8.02 -0.16
CA LYS A 21 8.55 -9.29 -0.17
C LYS A 21 7.80 -10.44 0.49
N TRP A 22 7.02 -10.16 1.54
CA TRP A 22 6.25 -11.19 2.22
C TRP A 22 5.06 -11.66 1.39
N PHE A 23 4.35 -10.73 0.73
CA PHE A 23 3.32 -11.08 -0.24
C PHE A 23 3.90 -11.87 -1.43
N ASP A 24 5.04 -11.43 -1.98
CA ASP A 24 5.75 -12.13 -3.06
C ASP A 24 6.09 -13.58 -2.66
N ARG A 25 6.63 -13.77 -1.44
CA ARG A 25 6.99 -15.09 -0.91
C ARG A 25 5.80 -16.05 -0.83
N LEU A 26 4.61 -15.53 -0.55
CA LEU A 26 3.40 -16.32 -0.37
C LEU A 26 2.60 -16.45 -1.69
N GLY A 27 3.04 -15.82 -2.78
CA GLY A 27 2.32 -15.81 -4.05
C GLY A 27 0.95 -15.12 -3.98
N TYR A 28 0.71 -14.29 -2.96
CA TYR A 28 -0.58 -13.63 -2.80
C TYR A 28 -0.64 -12.37 -3.65
N PRO A 29 -1.68 -12.20 -4.49
CA PRO A 29 -1.74 -11.10 -5.45
C PRO A 29 -1.85 -9.75 -4.75
N TYR A 30 -1.09 -8.79 -5.25
CA TYR A 30 -1.22 -7.41 -4.80
C TYR A 30 -1.01 -6.39 -5.92
N GLN A 31 -1.60 -5.22 -5.72
CA GLN A 31 -1.44 -4.04 -6.58
C GLN A 31 -0.70 -2.95 -5.82
N ASN A 32 0.35 -2.44 -6.44
CA ASN A 32 1.07 -1.23 -6.03
C ASN A 32 0.73 -0.05 -6.96
N THR A 33 -0.36 -0.15 -7.71
CA THR A 33 -0.86 0.83 -8.67
C THR A 33 -2.29 1.20 -8.32
N TYR A 34 -2.74 2.37 -8.77
CA TYR A 34 -4.09 2.85 -8.52
C TYR A 34 -5.10 2.04 -9.35
N TYR A 35 -5.77 1.07 -8.73
CA TYR A 35 -6.81 0.23 -9.35
C TYR A 35 -6.38 -0.37 -10.71
N GLY A 36 -5.16 -0.93 -10.77
CA GLY A 36 -4.63 -1.54 -11.99
C GLY A 36 -4.07 -0.58 -13.04
N ASN A 37 -4.11 0.75 -12.83
CA ASN A 37 -3.49 1.71 -13.74
C ASN A 37 -1.96 1.76 -13.54
N ALA A 38 -1.20 1.14 -14.46
CA ALA A 38 0.26 1.05 -14.40
C ALA A 38 0.97 2.42 -14.33
N ASP A 39 0.40 3.46 -14.94
CA ASP A 39 0.98 4.81 -14.97
C ASP A 39 0.82 5.56 -13.62
N LYS A 40 -0.02 5.03 -12.72
CA LYS A 40 -0.32 5.65 -11.42
C LYS A 40 0.14 4.75 -10.28
N SER A 41 1.42 4.88 -9.92
CA SER A 41 1.96 4.17 -8.76
C SER A 41 1.32 4.62 -7.44
N ASN A 42 1.07 3.66 -6.56
CA ASN A 42 0.76 3.88 -5.15
C ASN A 42 2.03 4.02 -4.29
N SER A 43 3.22 3.94 -4.89
CA SER A 43 4.46 4.42 -4.27
C SER A 43 4.44 5.95 -4.27
N ILE A 44 4.58 6.55 -3.10
CA ILE A 44 4.50 8.00 -2.90
C ILE A 44 5.89 8.53 -2.60
N ASP A 45 6.52 9.14 -3.60
CA ASP A 45 7.84 9.75 -3.45
C ASP A 45 7.72 11.16 -2.86
N VAL A 46 7.98 11.25 -1.55
CA VAL A 46 8.02 12.51 -0.79
C VAL A 46 9.38 13.21 -0.84
N SER A 47 10.34 12.62 -1.56
CA SER A 47 11.72 13.11 -1.75
C SER A 47 12.01 13.57 -3.17
N ALA A 48 10.99 13.64 -4.04
CA ALA A 48 11.16 14.11 -5.41
C ALA A 48 11.87 15.48 -5.49
N GLU A 49 12.77 15.64 -6.47
CA GLU A 49 13.48 16.90 -6.73
C GLU A 49 12.50 17.99 -7.18
N ASP A 50 11.54 17.63 -8.04
CA ASP A 50 10.44 18.48 -8.46
C ASP A 50 9.56 18.84 -7.26
N GLN A 51 9.54 20.13 -6.93
CA GLN A 51 8.81 20.67 -5.78
C GLN A 51 7.30 20.38 -5.84
N ARG A 52 6.67 20.52 -7.02
CA ARG A 52 5.21 20.29 -7.17
C ARG A 52 4.88 18.82 -6.92
N LYS A 53 5.69 17.91 -7.48
CA LYS A 53 5.52 16.47 -7.24
C LYS A 53 5.71 16.13 -5.76
N ARG A 54 6.72 16.71 -5.11
CA ARG A 54 6.99 16.50 -3.69
C ARG A 54 5.84 16.98 -2.79
N GLU A 55 5.33 18.19 -3.01
CA GLU A 55 4.21 18.76 -2.25
C GLU A 55 2.94 17.91 -2.43
N TRP A 56 2.63 17.51 -3.67
CA TRP A 56 1.50 16.63 -3.96
C TRP A 56 1.63 15.28 -3.24
N SER A 57 2.83 14.68 -3.27
CA SER A 57 3.13 13.43 -2.57
C SER A 57 2.95 13.55 -1.06
N GLN A 58 3.46 14.62 -0.45
CA GLN A 58 3.30 14.88 0.98
C GLN A 58 1.82 15.02 1.35
N HIS A 59 1.07 15.81 0.57
CA HIS A 59 -0.37 15.96 0.78
C HIS A 59 -1.13 14.63 0.63
N LYS A 60 -0.75 13.79 -0.34
CA LYS A 60 -1.32 12.45 -0.51
C LYS A 60 -1.05 11.56 0.72
N VAL A 61 0.15 11.58 1.29
CA VAL A 61 0.46 10.85 2.52
C VAL A 61 -0.42 11.32 3.68
N GLU A 62 -0.52 12.63 3.90
CA GLU A 62 -1.33 13.18 5.00
C GLU A 62 -2.83 12.86 4.83
N ARG A 63 -3.35 12.91 3.60
CA ARG A 63 -4.72 12.47 3.31
C ARG A 63 -4.95 11.00 3.64
N LEU A 64 -3.98 10.12 3.35
CA LEU A 64 -4.07 8.70 3.70
C LEU A 64 -4.03 8.50 5.21
N LYS A 65 -3.13 9.19 5.91
CA LYS A 65 -3.03 9.17 7.37
C LYS A 65 -4.34 9.60 8.04
N ALA A 66 -4.90 10.72 7.60
CA ALA A 66 -6.16 11.23 8.12
C ALA A 66 -7.34 10.29 7.84
N LYS A 67 -7.46 9.79 6.60
CA LYS A 67 -8.59 8.94 6.17
C LYS A 67 -8.59 7.56 6.84
N TYR A 68 -7.42 6.96 7.00
CA TYR A 68 -7.28 5.59 7.51
C TYR A 68 -6.79 5.54 8.97
N HIS A 69 -6.64 6.69 9.63
CA HIS A 69 -6.12 6.83 10.99
C HIS A 69 -4.79 6.07 11.20
N ILE A 70 -3.89 6.17 10.20
CA ILE A 70 -2.58 5.51 10.22
C ILE A 70 -1.48 6.54 10.52
N GLN A 71 -0.40 6.10 11.16
CA GLN A 71 0.76 6.95 11.45
C GLN A 71 1.90 6.78 10.43
N GLN A 72 1.96 5.62 9.76
CA GLN A 72 3.06 5.29 8.87
C GLN A 72 2.60 4.45 7.67
N LEU A 73 3.48 4.34 6.68
CA LEU A 73 3.33 3.42 5.55
C LEU A 73 4.15 2.14 5.82
N PRO A 74 3.80 0.99 5.20
CA PRO A 74 2.76 0.83 4.19
C PRO A 74 1.35 0.87 4.77
N LEU A 75 0.40 1.41 4.00
CA LEU A 75 -1.01 1.10 4.16
C LEU A 75 -1.30 -0.11 3.27
N VAL A 76 -1.81 -1.17 3.86
CA VAL A 76 -2.28 -2.37 3.16
C VAL A 76 -3.79 -2.38 3.24
N LYS A 77 -4.44 -2.58 2.10
CA LYS A 77 -5.88 -2.82 2.01
C LYS A 77 -6.10 -4.20 1.40
N ILE A 78 -7.04 -4.97 1.93
CA ILE A 78 -7.55 -6.18 1.28
C ILE A 78 -8.89 -5.83 0.66
N VAL A 79 -9.02 -6.15 -0.62
CA VAL A 79 -10.25 -5.93 -1.39
C VAL A 79 -10.67 -7.21 -2.06
N ASP A 80 -11.96 -7.35 -2.32
CA ASP A 80 -12.49 -8.42 -3.18
C ASP A 80 -12.33 -8.09 -4.67
N ASP A 81 -12.86 -8.97 -5.52
CA ASP A 81 -12.90 -8.85 -6.98
C ASP A 81 -13.75 -7.66 -7.48
N GLU A 82 -14.74 -7.23 -6.71
CA GLU A 82 -15.53 -6.02 -6.97
C GLU A 82 -14.83 -4.73 -6.47
N GLY A 83 -13.67 -4.86 -5.81
CA GLY A 83 -12.93 -3.74 -5.25
C GLY A 83 -13.49 -3.21 -3.93
N ARG A 84 -14.42 -3.94 -3.30
CA ARG A 84 -14.96 -3.59 -1.97
C ARG A 84 -13.89 -3.83 -0.92
N LEU A 85 -13.80 -2.88 0.02
CA LEU A 85 -12.83 -2.95 1.11
C LEU A 85 -13.26 -4.00 2.14
N ILE A 86 -12.45 -5.05 2.29
CA ILE A 86 -12.64 -6.08 3.30
C ILE A 86 -11.94 -5.67 4.60
N GLU A 87 -10.67 -5.29 4.51
CA GLU A 87 -9.87 -4.88 5.66
C GLU A 87 -8.75 -3.92 5.24
N TYR A 88 -8.21 -3.17 6.20
CA TYR A 88 -6.96 -2.44 6.01
C TYR A 88 -6.14 -2.38 7.30
N TRP A 89 -4.83 -2.18 7.16
CA TRP A 89 -3.93 -1.91 8.27
C TRP A 89 -2.69 -1.13 7.84
N SER A 90 -1.98 -0.59 8.82
CA SER A 90 -0.70 0.07 8.63
C SER A 90 0.46 -0.75 9.18
N GLY A 91 1.60 -0.68 8.48
CA GLY A 91 2.85 -1.31 8.86
C GLY A 91 3.00 -2.74 8.36
N PHE A 92 4.22 -3.28 8.52
CA PHE A 92 4.50 -4.68 8.26
C PHE A 92 3.88 -5.56 9.35
N ARG A 93 2.90 -6.38 8.99
CA ARG A 93 2.18 -7.28 9.91
C ARG A 93 2.14 -8.70 9.32
N PRO A 94 3.21 -9.51 9.46
CA PRO A 94 3.31 -10.81 8.81
C PRO A 94 2.20 -11.78 9.24
N ASN A 95 1.77 -11.74 10.51
CA ASN A 95 0.68 -12.59 10.99
C ASN A 95 -0.62 -12.34 10.22
N LYS A 96 -1.01 -11.06 10.01
CA LYS A 96 -2.17 -10.70 9.20
C LYS A 96 -2.01 -11.11 7.74
N ILE A 97 -0.83 -10.89 7.16
CA ILE A 97 -0.57 -11.28 5.77
C ILE A 97 -0.76 -12.80 5.60
N ASN A 98 -0.26 -13.58 6.55
CA ASN A 98 -0.39 -15.03 6.54
C ASN A 98 -1.85 -15.50 6.69
N GLU A 99 -2.75 -14.72 7.30
CA GLU A 99 -4.17 -15.08 7.38
C GLU A 99 -4.86 -15.05 6.01
N TYR A 100 -4.44 -14.15 5.13
CA TYR A 100 -5.02 -13.99 3.79
C TYR A 100 -4.37 -14.86 2.71
N ALA A 101 -3.11 -15.23 2.91
CA ALA A 101 -2.33 -16.02 1.96
C ALA A 101 -2.27 -17.52 2.30
N LYS A 102 -3.24 -18.01 3.10
CA LYS A 102 -3.45 -19.44 3.40
C LYS A 102 -4.20 -20.16 2.29
#